data_AF-A0A8N5ESU5-F1
#
_entry.id   AF-A0A8N5ESU5-F1
#
_cell.length_a   1.000
_cell.length_b   1.000
_cell.length_c   1.000
_cell.angle_alpha   90.00
_cell.angle_beta   90.00
_cell.angle_gamma   90.00
#
_symmetry.space_group_name_H-M   'P 1'
#
loop_
_entity.id
_entity.type
_entity.pdbx_description
1 polymer ?
#
loop_
_entity_poly.entity_id
_entity_poly.type
_entity_poly.pdbx_seq_one_letter_code
_entity_poly.pdbx_strand_id
1 'polypeptide(L)'
;MSTVTAPSSFTVSPHRGRRRRLPGLTVGLCLPQNPELVARLERIKAKLAHEEYQRMTRNITGQEMNGPLAEFGRQVRSVKAVVITIFNFIVTVVAAFACTYLGSQYVFAETAARVLSAVIVASVVGLAELYVMVRTLEGDLGKL
;
A
#
# COMPACT_ATOMS: atom_id res chain seq x y z
N MET A 1 -15.02 -50.60 -30.54
CA MET A 1 -13.94 -49.60 -30.50
C MET A 1 -13.66 -49.35 -29.02
N SER A 2 -12.90 -50.20 -28.32
CA SER A 2 -11.44 -50.43 -28.45
C SER A 2 -10.69 -49.12 -28.14
N THR A 3 -9.77 -48.99 -27.18
CA THR A 3 -8.94 -50.01 -26.52
C THR A 3 -8.20 -49.36 -25.34
N VAL A 4 -8.03 -50.14 -24.27
CA VAL A 4 -7.02 -50.00 -23.21
C VAL A 4 -5.62 -49.93 -23.82
N THR A 5 -4.77 -48.99 -23.41
CA THR A 5 -3.29 -49.17 -23.47
C THR A 5 -2.56 -48.23 -22.50
N ALA A 6 -1.97 -48.80 -21.45
CA ALA A 6 -0.66 -48.41 -20.91
C ALA A 6 0.35 -49.52 -21.33
N PRO A 7 1.67 -49.46 -21.08
CA PRO A 7 2.59 -48.34 -20.81
C PRO A 7 3.78 -48.33 -21.82
N SER A 8 4.57 -47.25 -21.90
CA SER A 8 5.86 -47.28 -22.59
C SER A 8 6.95 -46.58 -21.79
N SER A 9 7.82 -47.42 -21.22
CA SER A 9 9.11 -47.11 -20.62
C SER A 9 9.99 -46.27 -21.57
N PHE A 10 10.52 -45.14 -21.10
CA PHE A 10 11.72 -44.55 -21.70
C PHE A 10 12.56 -43.81 -20.66
N THR A 11 13.49 -44.55 -20.09
CA THR A 11 14.89 -44.18 -19.78
C THR A 11 15.19 -42.69 -19.56
N VAL A 12 15.32 -42.32 -18.28
CA VAL A 12 16.08 -41.15 -17.82
C VAL A 12 17.57 -41.43 -18.04
N SER A 13 18.20 -40.68 -18.94
CA SER A 13 19.65 -40.67 -19.12
C SER A 13 20.21 -39.30 -18.72
N PRO A 14 21.25 -39.23 -17.85
CA PRO A 14 21.60 -38.02 -17.15
C PRO A 14 22.46 -37.08 -17.99
N HIS A 15 22.08 -35.81 -18.05
CA HIS A 15 22.90 -34.76 -18.63
C HIS A 15 24.21 -34.61 -17.83
N ARG A 16 25.30 -34.99 -18.50
CA ARG A 16 26.69 -34.97 -18.05
C ARG A 16 27.19 -33.53 -17.89
N GLY A 17 26.79 -32.87 -16.80
CA GLY A 17 27.37 -31.61 -16.33
C GLY A 17 28.74 -31.85 -15.70
N ARG A 18 29.80 -31.42 -16.38
CA ARG A 18 31.21 -31.60 -16.05
C ARG A 18 31.53 -31.31 -14.57
N ARG A 19 31.79 -32.38 -13.80
CA ARG A 19 32.63 -32.30 -12.59
C ARG A 19 34.04 -31.84 -13.00
N ARG A 20 34.37 -30.57 -12.77
CA ARG A 20 35.77 -30.16 -12.66
C ARG A 20 36.27 -30.65 -11.31
N ARG A 21 36.99 -31.78 -11.32
CA ARG A 21 37.91 -32.15 -10.24
C ARG A 21 38.94 -31.03 -10.11
N LEU A 22 39.01 -30.40 -8.95
CA LEU A 22 40.23 -29.76 -8.49
C LEU A 22 40.94 -30.75 -7.54
N PRO A 23 42.22 -31.04 -7.78
CA PRO A 23 42.98 -32.05 -7.04
C PRO A 23 43.57 -31.44 -5.76
N GLY A 24 43.70 -32.27 -4.72
CA GLY A 24 44.63 -32.03 -3.62
C GLY A 24 44.26 -30.91 -2.66
N LEU A 25 43.60 -31.28 -1.56
CA LEU A 25 43.98 -30.73 -0.26
C LEU A 25 43.78 -31.81 0.81
N THR A 26 44.69 -32.78 0.79
CA THR A 26 44.98 -33.61 1.96
C THR A 26 45.70 -32.71 2.97
N VAL A 27 44.95 -31.95 3.77
CA VAL A 27 45.52 -31.39 5.01
C VAL A 27 45.21 -32.38 6.11
N GLY A 28 46.08 -33.38 6.24
CA GLY A 28 46.24 -34.03 7.52
C GLY A 28 46.87 -33.02 8.46
N LEU A 29 46.07 -32.46 9.37
CA LEU A 29 46.59 -31.97 10.65
C LEU A 29 45.53 -32.29 11.70
N CYS A 30 45.85 -33.25 12.57
CA CYS A 30 45.26 -33.35 13.89
C CYS A 30 45.45 -32.01 14.58
N LEU A 31 44.47 -31.12 14.49
CA LEU A 31 44.37 -29.99 15.39
C LEU A 31 43.85 -30.56 16.72
N PRO A 32 44.58 -30.43 17.84
CA PRO A 32 44.05 -30.80 19.13
C PRO A 32 42.69 -30.11 19.29
N GLN A 33 41.64 -30.87 19.64
CA GLN A 33 40.34 -30.29 19.97
C GLN A 33 40.53 -29.43 21.22
N ASN A 34 40.91 -28.17 21.01
CA ASN A 34 40.87 -27.17 22.05
C ASN A 34 39.38 -26.79 22.19
N PRO A 35 38.71 -27.13 23.30
CA PRO A 35 37.26 -26.93 23.48
C PRO A 35 36.85 -25.46 23.32
N GLU A 36 37.81 -24.54 23.41
CA GLU A 36 37.58 -23.11 23.20
C GLU A 36 37.27 -22.72 21.74
N LEU A 37 37.89 -23.37 20.74
CA LEU A 37 37.68 -23.01 19.32
C LEU A 37 36.36 -23.54 18.76
N VAL A 38 35.91 -24.71 19.22
CA VAL A 38 34.60 -25.27 18.86
C VAL A 38 33.47 -24.39 19.42
N ALA A 39 33.62 -23.94 20.67
CA ALA A 39 32.68 -23.00 21.28
C ALA A 39 32.67 -21.63 20.58
N ARG A 40 33.80 -21.16 20.04
CA ARG A 40 33.84 -19.93 19.22
C ARG A 40 33.15 -20.12 17.87
N LEU A 41 33.34 -21.26 17.21
CA LEU A 41 32.67 -21.57 15.93
C LEU A 41 31.16 -21.68 16.09
N GLU A 42 30.67 -22.30 17.16
CA GLU A 42 29.24 -22.38 17.46
C GLU A 42 28.63 -21.02 17.74
N ARG A 43 29.33 -20.14 18.48
CA ARG A 43 28.89 -18.76 18.71
C ARG A 43 28.85 -17.93 17.43
N ILE A 44 29.81 -18.14 16.51
CA ILE A 44 29.83 -17.45 15.21
C ILE A 44 28.68 -17.95 14.32
N LYS A 45 28.42 -19.27 14.31
CA LYS A 45 27.30 -19.87 13.57
C LYS A 45 25.94 -19.43 14.13
N ALA A 46 25.82 -19.33 15.46
CA ALA A 46 24.63 -18.80 16.11
C ALA A 46 24.39 -17.31 15.79
N LYS A 47 25.46 -16.50 15.77
CA LYS A 47 25.38 -15.09 15.37
C LYS A 47 24.98 -14.90 13.91
N LEU A 48 25.58 -15.67 12.99
CA LEU A 48 25.21 -15.66 11.57
C LEU A 48 23.77 -16.11 11.34
N ALA A 49 23.34 -17.19 12.01
CA ALA A 49 21.96 -17.67 11.91
C ALA A 49 20.96 -16.65 12.46
N HIS A 50 21.31 -15.94 13.54
CA HIS A 50 20.47 -14.88 14.09
C HIS A 50 20.39 -13.67 13.16
N GLU A 51 21.50 -13.27 12.55
CA GLU A 51 21.57 -12.15 11.61
C GLU A 51 20.85 -12.44 10.29
N GLU A 52 20.90 -13.68 9.80
CA GLU A 52 20.18 -14.13 8.61
C GLU A 52 18.66 -14.26 8.87
N TYR A 53 18.27 -14.73 10.05
CA TYR A 53 16.87 -14.72 10.49
C TYR A 53 16.33 -13.29 10.65
N GLN A 54 17.13 -12.39 11.23
CA GLN A 54 16.78 -10.97 11.33
C GLN A 54 16.70 -10.29 9.96
N ARG A 55 17.61 -10.59 9.02
CA ARG A 55 17.52 -10.08 7.64
C ARG A 55 16.26 -10.55 6.91
N MET A 56 15.90 -11.83 7.07
CA MET A 56 14.70 -12.41 6.46
C MET A 56 13.42 -11.81 7.07
N THR A 57 13.42 -11.54 8.37
CA THR A 57 12.25 -10.98 9.07
C THR A 57 12.20 -9.45 9.01
N ARG A 58 13.31 -8.74 8.77
CA ARG A 58 13.39 -7.27 8.73
C ARG A 58 12.54 -6.63 7.62
N ASN A 59 12.33 -7.34 6.50
CA ASN A 59 11.44 -6.86 5.44
C ASN A 59 9.96 -6.94 5.85
N ILE A 60 9.64 -7.77 6.86
CA ILE A 60 8.31 -7.97 7.42
C ILE A 60 8.13 -7.09 8.67
N THR A 61 9.15 -6.95 9.53
CA THR A 61 9.11 -6.11 10.73
C THR A 61 9.17 -4.60 10.41
N GLY A 62 9.70 -4.18 9.26
CA GLY A 62 9.53 -2.81 8.78
C GLY A 62 8.06 -2.43 8.54
N GLN A 63 7.19 -3.44 8.34
CA GLN A 63 5.74 -3.28 8.28
C GLN A 63 5.10 -3.20 9.68
N GLU A 64 5.72 -3.78 10.71
CA GLU A 64 5.26 -3.76 12.11
C GLU A 64 5.70 -2.49 12.88
N MET A 65 6.85 -1.90 12.54
CA MET A 65 7.24 -0.56 13.05
C MET A 65 6.37 0.57 12.48
N ASN A 66 5.51 0.28 11.50
CA ASN A 66 4.43 1.17 11.11
C ASN A 66 3.22 1.09 12.06
N GLY A 67 3.29 0.46 13.23
CA GLY A 67 2.19 0.51 14.21
C GLY A 67 1.65 1.92 14.48
N PRO A 68 2.52 2.95 14.65
CA PRO A 68 2.12 4.35 14.64
C PRO A 68 2.10 4.95 13.22
N LEU A 69 3.08 4.65 12.37
CA LEU A 69 3.26 5.31 11.07
C LEU A 69 2.21 4.91 9.99
N ALA A 70 1.70 3.69 10.03
CA ALA A 70 0.56 3.22 9.24
C ALA A 70 -0.76 3.73 9.81
N GLU A 71 -0.91 3.85 11.13
CA GLU A 71 -2.08 4.53 11.71
C GLU A 71 -2.07 6.01 11.30
N PHE A 72 -0.92 6.67 11.41
CA PHE A 72 -0.70 8.02 10.86
C PHE A 72 -0.98 8.05 9.37
N GLY A 73 -0.45 7.12 8.56
CA GLY A 73 -0.73 7.06 7.12
C GLY A 73 -2.23 6.89 6.80
N ARG A 74 -2.95 6.11 7.61
CA ARG A 74 -4.39 5.89 7.49
C ARG A 74 -5.19 7.13 7.90
N GLN A 75 -4.79 7.80 8.99
CA GLN A 75 -5.32 9.10 9.40
C GLN A 75 -5.05 10.17 8.35
N VAL A 76 -3.84 10.29 7.82
CA VAL A 76 -3.51 11.29 6.80
C VAL A 76 -4.32 11.02 5.52
N ARG A 77 -4.59 9.75 5.17
CA ARG A 77 -5.46 9.41 4.04
C ARG A 77 -6.92 9.79 4.30
N SER A 78 -7.43 9.56 5.51
CA SER A 78 -8.78 9.97 5.93
C SER A 78 -8.93 11.50 5.94
N VAL A 79 -7.98 12.20 6.57
CA VAL A 79 -7.94 13.66 6.62
C VAL A 79 -7.81 14.25 5.22
N LYS A 80 -6.97 13.68 4.35
CA LYS A 80 -6.89 14.10 2.94
C LYS A 80 -8.24 14.01 2.24
N ALA A 81 -8.98 12.91 2.44
CA ALA A 81 -10.31 12.78 1.85
C ALA A 81 -11.27 13.85 2.37
N VAL A 82 -11.32 14.09 3.68
CA VAL A 82 -12.17 15.13 4.29
C VAL A 82 -11.78 16.53 3.79
N VAL A 83 -10.49 16.83 3.72
CA VAL A 83 -9.98 18.12 3.21
C VAL A 83 -10.36 18.33 1.76
N ILE A 84 -10.24 17.30 0.92
CA ILE A 84 -10.65 17.36 -0.49
C ILE A 84 -12.16 17.63 -0.59
N THR A 85 -12.98 16.98 0.24
CA THR A 85 -14.44 17.19 0.26
C THR A 85 -14.79 18.61 0.68
N ILE A 86 -14.18 19.13 1.76
CA ILE A 86 -14.40 20.52 2.21
C ILE A 86 -13.96 21.52 1.14
N PHE A 87 -12.81 21.27 0.50
CA PHE A 87 -12.33 22.13 -0.58
C PHE A 87 -13.29 22.13 -1.77
N ASN A 88 -13.77 20.96 -2.20
CA ASN A 88 -14.77 20.86 -3.26
C ASN A 88 -16.06 21.60 -2.89
N PHE A 89 -16.52 21.51 -1.65
CA PHE A 89 -17.69 22.27 -1.18
C PHE A 89 -17.47 23.79 -1.26
N ILE A 90 -16.34 24.29 -0.76
CA ILE A 90 -16.05 25.73 -0.79
C ILE A 90 -15.93 26.21 -2.23
N VAL A 91 -15.19 25.48 -3.07
CA VAL A 91 -15.00 25.84 -4.48
C VAL A 91 -16.32 25.85 -5.23
N THR A 92 -17.20 24.87 -5.01
CA THR A 92 -18.52 24.82 -5.67
C THR A 92 -19.44 25.96 -5.23
N VAL A 93 -19.53 26.25 -3.93
CA VAL A 93 -20.36 27.36 -3.43
C VAL A 93 -19.84 28.72 -3.92
N VAL A 94 -18.53 28.94 -3.87
CA VAL A 94 -17.91 30.19 -4.34
C VAL A 94 -18.06 30.32 -5.86
N ALA A 95 -17.85 29.25 -6.61
CA ALA A 95 -18.03 29.25 -8.06
C ALA A 95 -19.49 29.52 -8.44
N ALA A 96 -20.45 28.87 -7.78
CA ALA A 96 -21.87 29.10 -8.01
C ALA A 96 -22.25 30.57 -7.72
N PHE A 97 -21.82 31.10 -6.57
CA PHE A 97 -22.04 32.50 -6.22
C PHE A 97 -21.44 33.46 -7.26
N ALA A 98 -20.17 33.29 -7.60
CA ALA A 98 -19.49 34.13 -8.57
C ALA A 98 -20.14 34.05 -9.96
N CYS A 99 -20.40 32.84 -10.45
CA CYS A 99 -21.04 32.63 -11.74
C CYS A 99 -22.44 33.25 -11.80
N THR A 100 -23.26 33.08 -10.76
CA THR A 100 -24.59 33.71 -10.72
C THR A 100 -24.50 35.22 -10.59
N TYR A 101 -23.57 35.75 -9.79
CA TYR A 101 -23.38 37.20 -9.66
C TYR A 101 -22.91 37.86 -10.96
N LEU A 102 -21.93 37.25 -11.65
CA LEU A 102 -21.45 37.72 -12.95
C LEU A 102 -22.52 37.54 -14.04
N GLY A 103 -23.19 36.39 -14.08
CA GLY A 103 -24.26 36.10 -15.05
C GLY A 103 -25.50 36.97 -14.86
N SER A 104 -25.80 37.33 -13.62
CA SER A 104 -26.93 38.20 -13.29
C SER A 104 -26.75 39.63 -13.79
N GLN A 105 -25.54 40.05 -14.19
CA GLN A 105 -25.34 41.37 -14.80
C GLN A 105 -26.17 41.56 -16.08
N TYR A 106 -26.45 40.47 -16.79
CA TYR A 106 -27.22 40.48 -18.03
C TYR A 106 -28.73 40.46 -17.80
N VAL A 107 -29.19 40.07 -16.60
CA VAL A 107 -30.61 39.88 -16.29
C VAL A 107 -31.17 41.00 -15.42
N PHE A 108 -30.39 41.49 -14.45
CA PHE A 108 -30.83 42.51 -13.49
C PHE A 108 -29.85 43.68 -13.51
N ALA A 109 -30.35 44.94 -13.57
CA ALA A 109 -29.52 46.14 -13.50
C ALA A 109 -29.14 46.49 -12.04
N GLU A 110 -30.03 46.19 -11.10
CA GLU A 110 -29.90 46.43 -9.66
C GLU A 110 -28.88 45.48 -9.00
N THR A 111 -27.88 46.03 -8.32
CA THR A 111 -26.87 45.26 -7.58
C THR A 111 -27.48 44.42 -6.45
N ALA A 112 -28.51 44.93 -5.77
CA ALA A 112 -29.19 44.20 -4.71
C ALA A 112 -29.82 42.88 -5.22
N ALA A 113 -30.51 42.94 -6.37
CA ALA A 113 -31.11 41.75 -6.99
C ALA A 113 -30.06 40.73 -7.46
N ARG A 114 -28.91 41.19 -7.94
CA ARG A 114 -27.77 40.32 -8.34
C ARG A 114 -27.21 39.54 -7.15
N VAL A 115 -27.03 40.19 -6.01
CA VAL A 115 -26.54 39.52 -4.79
C VAL A 115 -27.59 38.55 -4.26
N LEU A 116 -28.86 38.96 -4.19
CA LEU A 116 -29.94 38.11 -3.69
C LEU A 116 -30.08 36.83 -4.52
N SER A 117 -30.09 36.95 -5.86
CA SER A 117 -30.15 35.78 -6.74
C SER A 117 -28.93 34.86 -6.60
N ALA A 118 -27.73 35.43 -6.50
CA ALA A 118 -26.51 34.65 -6.27
C ALA A 118 -26.52 33.90 -4.93
N VAL A 119 -27.02 34.51 -3.85
CA VAL A 119 -27.15 33.87 -2.54
C VAL A 119 -28.16 32.72 -2.58
N ILE A 120 -29.29 32.89 -3.28
CA ILE A 120 -30.30 31.83 -3.43
C ILE A 120 -29.69 30.63 -4.16
N VAL A 121 -29.02 30.85 -5.29
CA VAL A 121 -28.39 29.77 -6.05
C VAL A 121 -27.28 29.08 -5.24
N ALA A 122 -26.42 29.86 -4.59
CA ALA A 122 -25.36 29.33 -3.75
C ALA A 122 -25.91 28.49 -2.58
N SER A 123 -27.06 28.88 -2.02
CA SER A 123 -27.73 28.14 -0.95
C SER A 123 -28.26 26.79 -1.44
N VAL A 124 -28.88 26.74 -2.63
CA VAL A 124 -29.34 25.48 -3.25
C VAL A 124 -28.17 24.54 -3.54
N VAL A 125 -27.09 25.06 -4.12
CA VAL A 125 -25.88 24.28 -4.42
C VAL A 125 -25.24 23.76 -3.13
N GLY A 126 -25.12 24.59 -2.10
CA GLY A 126 -24.58 24.19 -0.80
C GLY A 126 -25.40 23.08 -0.14
N LEU A 127 -26.73 23.16 -0.21
CA LEU A 127 -27.60 22.10 0.30
C LEU A 127 -27.47 20.79 -0.51
N ALA A 128 -27.30 20.89 -1.83
CA ALA A 128 -27.10 19.71 -2.67
C ALA A 128 -25.78 18.99 -2.34
N GLU A 129 -24.68 19.73 -2.22
CA GLU A 129 -23.38 19.18 -1.81
C GLU A 129 -23.41 18.61 -0.39
N LEU A 130 -24.06 19.30 0.56
CA LEU A 130 -24.24 18.81 1.92
C LEU A 130 -25.03 17.50 1.96
N TYR A 131 -26.10 17.39 1.15
CA TYR A 131 -26.90 16.17 1.04
C TYR A 131 -26.07 15.01 0.49
N VAL A 132 -25.28 15.23 -0.57
CA VAL A 132 -24.41 14.19 -1.15
C VAL A 132 -23.39 13.70 -0.12
N MET A 133 -22.80 14.61 0.67
CA MET A 133 -21.87 14.24 1.73
C MET A 133 -22.54 13.38 2.82
N VAL A 134 -23.70 13.80 3.34
CA VAL A 134 -24.46 13.05 4.35
C VAL A 134 -24.81 11.65 3.82
N ARG A 135 -25.32 11.56 2.58
CA ARG A 135 -25.68 10.29 1.95
C ARG A 135 -24.47 9.37 1.76
N THR A 136 -23.30 9.93 1.46
CA THR A 136 -22.05 9.16 1.32
C THR A 136 -21.62 8.55 2.65
N LEU A 137 -21.78 9.29 3.75
CA LEU A 137 -21.49 8.80 5.11
C LEU A 137 -22.47 7.70 5.55
N GLU A 138 -23.77 7.88 5.30
CA GLU A 138 -24.78 6.85 5.59
C GLU A 138 -24.59 5.59 4.74
N GLY A 139 -24.18 5.73 3.48
CA GLY A 139 -23.91 4.62 2.58
C GLY A 139 -22.68 3.78 2.96
N ASP A 140 -21.67 4.38 3.59
CA ASP A 140 -20.52 3.66 4.15
C ASP A 140 -20.94 2.86 5.40
N LEU A 141 -21.86 3.39 6.20
CA LEU A 141 -22.39 2.76 7.41
C LEU A 141 -23.30 1.56 7.12
N GLY A 142 -24.07 1.59 6.03
CA GLY A 142 -24.95 0.49 5.63
C GLY A 142 -24.26 -0.73 5.02
N LYS A 143 -22.93 -0.71 4.86
CA LYS A 143 -22.11 -1.81 4.32
C LYS A 143 -21.30 -2.57 5.38
N LEU A 144 -21.47 -2.23 6.65
CA LEU A 144 -20.89 -2.92 7.82
C LEU A 144 -21.93 -3.83 8.47
#